data_AF-A0A9X4KPN1-F1
#
_entry.id   AF-A0A9X4KPN1-F1
#
_cell.length_a   1.000
_cell.length_b   1.000
_cell.length_c   1.000
_cell.angle_alpha   90.00
_cell.angle_beta   90.00
_cell.angle_gamma   90.00
#
_symmetry.space_group_name_H-M   'P 1'
#
loop_
_entity.id
_entity.type
_entity.pdbx_description
1 polymer ?
#
loop_
_entity_poly.entity_id
_entity_poly.type
_entity_poly.pdbx_seq_one_letter_code
_entity_poly.pdbx_strand_id
1 'polypeptide(L)'
;MQRFMAPVCERIVQEGFIVKSGFNLKNSVERWGPPEERERCAWYVVNDKEGLPLCTLVLQVYHSHAAFHIPRPPRLFTLEATDRQDIIQALSQASVRVRWDLPQQRLPDAPSNREGIAHRWEYAADVTVRDCLAPGRDASLSNWYLDESFSLWGRHGWELVNIINVDSGIVAFFKRPSSA
;
A
#
# COMPACT_ATOMS: atom_id res chain seq x y z
N MET A 1 14.40 -5.17 -1.61
CA MET A 1 13.60 -5.25 -2.87
C MET A 1 14.38 -5.87 -4.02
N GLN A 2 15.52 -5.33 -4.45
CA GLN A 2 16.24 -5.83 -5.63
C GLN A 2 16.70 -7.30 -5.49
N ARG A 3 17.24 -7.70 -4.33
CA ARG A 3 17.59 -9.11 -4.05
C ARG A 3 16.38 -10.04 -4.02
N PHE A 4 15.21 -9.53 -3.66
CA PHE A 4 13.97 -10.31 -3.62
C PHE A 4 13.46 -10.61 -5.04
N MET A 5 13.54 -9.64 -5.94
CA MET A 5 13.04 -9.79 -7.32
C MET A 5 14.01 -10.50 -8.25
N ALA A 6 15.30 -10.60 -7.92
CA ALA A 6 16.29 -11.29 -8.74
C ALA A 6 15.86 -12.70 -9.18
N PRO A 7 15.51 -13.64 -8.27
CA PRO A 7 15.09 -14.99 -8.68
C PRO A 7 13.79 -15.01 -9.47
N VAL A 8 12.88 -14.05 -9.23
CA VAL A 8 11.62 -13.92 -9.97
C VAL A 8 11.89 -13.48 -11.40
N CYS A 9 12.68 -12.42 -11.59
CA CYS A 9 13.08 -11.93 -12.90
C CYS A 9 13.86 -12.98 -13.69
N GLU A 10 14.77 -13.71 -13.04
CA GLU A 10 15.55 -14.79 -13.68
C GLU A 10 14.64 -15.86 -14.26
N ARG A 11 13.62 -16.30 -13.52
CA ARG A 11 12.68 -17.30 -14.00
C ARG A 11 11.83 -16.81 -15.17
N ILE A 12 11.39 -15.54 -15.15
CA ILE A 12 10.66 -14.92 -16.27
C ILE A 12 11.53 -14.90 -17.53
N VAL A 13 12.82 -14.59 -17.39
CA VAL A 13 13.78 -14.60 -18.51
C VAL A 13 14.04 -16.01 -19.02
N GLN A 14 14.12 -17.02 -18.15
CA GLN A 14 14.27 -18.43 -18.54
C GLN A 14 13.11 -18.94 -19.39
N GLU A 15 11.89 -18.46 -19.14
CA GLU A 15 10.70 -18.74 -19.97
C GLU A 15 10.69 -17.97 -21.30
N GLY A 16 11.70 -17.12 -21.54
CA GLY A 16 11.88 -16.38 -22.78
C GLY A 16 11.18 -15.03 -22.83
N PHE A 17 10.70 -14.51 -21.70
CA PHE A 17 10.14 -13.15 -21.63
C PHE A 17 11.21 -12.11 -21.28
N ILE A 18 10.93 -10.85 -21.60
CA ILE A 18 11.83 -9.73 -21.33
C ILE A 18 11.28 -8.94 -20.14
N VAL A 19 12.03 -8.89 -19.04
CA VAL A 19 11.73 -8.05 -17.88
C VAL A 19 12.97 -7.26 -17.45
N LYS A 20 12.82 -5.96 -17.26
CA LYS A 20 13.92 -5.13 -16.76
C LYS A 20 14.16 -5.42 -15.28
N SER A 21 15.31 -5.98 -14.96
CA SER A 21 15.71 -6.21 -13.57
C SER A 21 16.16 -4.92 -12.88
N GLY A 22 16.17 -4.95 -11.54
CA GLY A 22 16.56 -3.81 -10.71
C GLY A 22 15.39 -3.00 -10.18
N PHE A 23 15.53 -2.49 -8.96
CA PHE A 23 14.54 -1.56 -8.41
C PHE A 23 14.74 -0.17 -9.03
N ASN A 24 13.67 0.42 -9.54
CA ASN A 24 13.67 1.79 -10.05
C ASN A 24 12.60 2.59 -9.31
N LEU A 25 13.02 3.64 -8.58
CA LEU A 25 12.11 4.49 -7.83
C LEU A 25 11.04 5.15 -8.72
N LYS A 26 11.39 5.45 -9.98
CA LYS A 26 10.44 6.02 -10.98
C LYS A 26 9.35 5.02 -11.39
N ASN A 27 9.60 3.73 -11.17
CA ASN A 27 8.67 2.63 -11.38
C ASN A 27 8.08 2.16 -10.05
N SER A 28 7.79 3.11 -9.14
CA SER A 28 7.12 2.82 -7.89
C SER A 28 6.26 3.98 -7.41
N VAL A 29 5.25 3.66 -6.60
CA VAL A 29 4.42 4.61 -5.86
C VAL A 29 4.45 4.29 -4.38
N GLU A 30 4.53 5.34 -3.57
CA GLU A 30 4.47 5.29 -2.10
C GLU A 30 3.07 5.69 -1.65
N ARG A 31 2.53 4.99 -0.66
CA ARG A 31 1.25 5.30 -0.04
C ARG A 31 1.42 5.45 1.44
N TRP A 32 0.96 6.60 1.90
CA TRP A 32 1.10 7.06 3.26
C TRP A 32 -0.12 6.60 4.04
N GLY A 33 0.02 5.50 4.78
CA GLY A 33 -0.88 5.08 5.85
C GLY A 33 -0.28 5.41 7.23
N PRO A 34 -0.65 4.66 8.29
CA PRO A 34 -0.03 4.84 9.60
C PRO A 34 1.50 4.69 9.49
N PRO A 35 2.31 5.47 10.26
CA PRO A 35 3.78 5.40 10.18
C PRO A 35 4.36 4.00 10.41
N GLU A 36 3.61 3.14 11.09
CA GLU A 36 3.93 1.75 11.35
C GLU A 36 3.79 0.85 10.12
N GLU A 37 2.93 1.23 9.17
CA GLU A 37 2.55 0.38 8.05
C GLU A 37 2.30 1.18 6.76
N ARG A 38 3.38 1.74 6.21
CA ARG A 38 3.36 2.37 4.88
C ARG A 38 3.60 1.36 3.78
N GLU A 39 3.14 1.69 2.58
CA GLU A 39 3.13 0.77 1.45
C GLU A 39 3.87 1.37 0.26
N ARG A 40 4.74 0.55 -0.35
CA ARG A 40 5.31 0.84 -1.67
C ARG A 40 4.97 -0.25 -2.67
N CYS A 41 4.38 0.14 -3.78
CA CYS A 41 4.22 -0.71 -4.96
C CYS A 41 5.30 -0.35 -5.98
N ALA A 42 6.18 -1.30 -6.29
CA ALA A 42 7.14 -1.22 -7.38
C ALA A 42 6.73 -2.16 -8.50
N TRP A 43 6.86 -1.72 -9.75
CA TRP A 43 6.38 -2.50 -10.89
C TRP A 43 7.46 -2.81 -11.92
N TYR A 44 7.23 -3.91 -12.63
CA TYR A 44 8.10 -4.50 -13.63
C TYR A 44 7.24 -4.88 -14.83
N VAL A 45 7.42 -4.19 -15.95
CA VAL A 45 6.72 -4.52 -17.20
C VAL A 45 7.38 -5.76 -17.79
N VAL A 46 6.56 -6.77 -18.08
CA VAL A 46 6.96 -8.01 -18.74
C VAL A 46 6.58 -7.89 -20.20
N ASN A 47 7.55 -8.12 -21.07
CA ASN A 47 7.36 -8.09 -22.52
C ASN A 47 7.59 -9.49 -23.10
N ASP A 48 7.01 -9.74 -24.25
CA ASP A 48 7.32 -10.94 -25.03
C ASP A 48 8.72 -10.89 -25.66
N LYS A 49 9.02 -11.87 -26.51
CA LYS A 49 10.30 -11.99 -27.23
C LYS A 49 10.53 -10.89 -28.27
N GLU A 50 9.45 -10.28 -28.76
CA GLU A 50 9.47 -9.21 -29.76
C GLU A 50 9.55 -7.82 -29.10
N GLY A 51 9.42 -7.76 -27.78
CA GLY A 51 9.45 -6.52 -26.99
C GLY A 51 8.06 -5.89 -26.80
N LEU A 52 6.98 -6.58 -27.15
CA LEU A 52 5.62 -6.12 -26.90
C LEU A 52 5.27 -6.32 -25.42
N PRO A 53 4.77 -5.28 -24.73
CA PRO A 53 4.40 -5.42 -23.32
C PRO A 53 3.14 -6.30 -23.17
N LEU A 54 3.23 -7.30 -22.29
CA LEU A 54 2.16 -8.28 -22.04
C LEU A 54 1.37 -7.96 -20.77
N CYS A 55 2.10 -7.65 -19.70
CA CYS A 55 1.52 -7.37 -18.39
C CYS A 55 2.54 -6.65 -17.50
N THR A 56 2.07 -6.25 -16.32
CA THR A 56 2.91 -5.66 -15.28
C THR A 56 2.91 -6.54 -14.04
N LEU A 57 4.08 -6.89 -13.56
CA LEU A 57 4.29 -7.51 -12.26
C LEU A 57 4.49 -6.43 -11.20
N VAL A 58 3.78 -6.51 -10.08
CA VAL A 58 3.85 -5.55 -8.98
C VAL A 58 4.36 -6.23 -7.72
N LEU A 59 5.47 -5.73 -7.20
CA LEU A 59 5.95 -6.01 -5.86
C LEU A 59 5.43 -4.95 -4.89
N GLN A 60 4.59 -5.37 -3.95
CA GLN A 60 4.08 -4.55 -2.88
C GLN A 60 4.82 -4.85 -1.58
N VAL A 61 5.40 -3.82 -0.99
CA VAL A 61 6.21 -3.92 0.23
C VAL A 61 5.64 -3.01 1.29
N TYR A 62 5.44 -3.56 2.47
CA TYR A 62 5.03 -2.82 3.65
C TYR A 62 6.26 -2.47 4.48
N HIS A 63 6.31 -1.28 5.05
CA HIS A 63 7.43 -0.85 5.85
C HIS A 63 7.03 0.18 6.91
N SER A 64 7.69 0.12 8.05
CA SER A 64 7.54 1.05 9.16
C SER A 64 8.60 2.14 9.07
N HIS A 65 8.20 3.41 9.06
CA HIS A 65 9.13 4.55 9.23
C HIS A 65 9.38 4.85 10.71
N ALA A 66 8.52 4.33 11.60
CA ALA A 66 8.70 4.45 13.04
C ALA A 66 9.78 3.49 13.56
N ALA A 67 9.74 2.23 13.11
CA ALA A 67 10.59 1.16 13.63
C ALA A 67 11.55 0.56 12.59
N PHE A 68 11.59 1.10 11.36
CA PHE A 68 12.51 0.70 10.29
C PHE A 68 12.53 -0.82 10.00
N HIS A 69 11.36 -1.47 10.03
CA HIS A 69 11.20 -2.89 9.74
C HIS A 69 10.08 -3.14 8.71
N ILE A 70 9.94 -4.39 8.28
CA ILE A 70 8.86 -4.85 7.38
C ILE A 70 7.77 -5.49 8.26
N PRO A 71 6.60 -4.86 8.45
CA PRO A 71 5.57 -5.31 9.38
C PRO A 71 4.81 -6.55 8.89
N ARG A 72 4.79 -6.81 7.58
CA ARG A 72 4.19 -8.01 6.99
C ARG A 72 4.88 -8.43 5.70
N PRO A 73 4.78 -9.71 5.29
CA PRO A 73 5.45 -10.21 4.10
C PRO A 73 5.13 -9.39 2.83
N PRO A 74 6.13 -9.13 1.97
CA PRO A 74 5.89 -8.54 0.65
C PRO A 74 4.95 -9.41 -0.19
N ARG A 75 4.20 -8.77 -1.09
CA ARG A 75 3.27 -9.45 -1.99
C ARG A 75 3.65 -9.22 -3.44
N LEU A 76 3.36 -10.20 -4.27
CA LEU A 76 3.58 -10.16 -5.70
C LEU A 76 2.26 -10.45 -6.41
N PHE A 77 1.84 -9.56 -7.31
CA PHE A 77 0.63 -9.72 -8.12
C PHE A 77 0.81 -9.10 -9.51
N THR A 78 -0.15 -9.32 -10.39
CA THR A 78 -0.09 -8.85 -11.79
C THR A 78 -1.17 -7.82 -12.10
N LEU A 79 -0.89 -6.94 -13.05
CA LEU A 79 -1.81 -6.01 -13.69
C LEU A 79 -1.77 -6.23 -15.20
N GLU A 80 -2.91 -6.05 -15.87
CA GLU A 80 -2.97 -6.02 -17.33
C GLU A 80 -2.40 -4.72 -17.90
N ALA A 81 -2.49 -3.62 -17.15
CA ALA A 81 -1.95 -2.33 -17.55
C ALA A 81 -0.42 -2.40 -17.70
N THR A 82 0.09 -1.92 -18.83
CA THR A 82 1.51 -1.92 -19.17
C THR A 82 2.09 -0.51 -19.29
N ASP A 83 1.24 0.48 -19.57
CA ASP A 83 1.62 1.88 -19.62
C ASP A 83 1.69 2.50 -18.24
N ARG A 84 2.66 3.41 -18.05
CA ARG A 84 2.96 3.98 -16.73
C ARG A 84 1.74 4.66 -16.09
N GLN A 85 0.98 5.43 -16.84
CA GLN A 85 -0.17 6.16 -16.30
C GLN A 85 -1.28 5.20 -15.89
N ASP A 86 -1.54 4.18 -16.71
CA ASP A 86 -2.55 3.16 -16.43
C ASP A 86 -2.15 2.28 -15.24
N ILE A 87 -0.86 1.97 -15.08
CA ILE A 87 -0.34 1.28 -13.90
C ILE A 87 -0.57 2.12 -12.65
N ILE A 88 -0.24 3.42 -12.69
CA ILE A 88 -0.45 4.32 -11.54
C ILE A 88 -1.93 4.44 -11.21
N GLN A 89 -2.78 4.53 -12.23
CA GLN A 89 -4.23 4.62 -12.08
C GLN A 89 -4.83 3.31 -11.54
N ALA A 90 -4.41 2.15 -12.03
CA ALA A 90 -4.83 0.86 -11.48
C ALA A 90 -4.38 0.73 -10.02
N LEU A 91 -3.12 1.10 -9.74
CA LEU A 91 -2.61 1.09 -8.38
C LEU A 91 -3.34 2.07 -7.49
N SER A 92 -3.94 3.17 -7.98
CA SER A 92 -4.70 4.12 -7.15
C SER A 92 -5.97 3.52 -6.54
N GLN A 93 -6.49 2.44 -7.10
CA GLN A 93 -7.68 1.78 -6.56
C GLN A 93 -7.33 0.87 -5.37
N ALA A 94 -8.00 1.08 -4.22
CA ALA A 94 -7.80 0.22 -3.06
C ALA A 94 -8.08 -1.26 -3.39
N SER A 95 -9.11 -1.55 -4.20
CA SER A 95 -9.45 -2.91 -4.63
C SER A 95 -8.37 -3.69 -5.38
N VAL A 96 -7.38 -3.00 -5.96
CA VAL A 96 -6.22 -3.63 -6.61
C VAL A 96 -5.16 -4.01 -5.58
N ARG A 97 -5.01 -3.20 -4.53
CA ARG A 97 -3.93 -3.32 -3.53
C ARG A 97 -4.37 -4.00 -2.25
N VAL A 98 -5.66 -4.03 -1.96
CA VAL A 98 -6.26 -4.64 -0.78
C VAL A 98 -6.92 -5.93 -1.23
N ARG A 99 -6.55 -7.04 -0.59
CA ARG A 99 -7.12 -8.36 -0.87
C ARG A 99 -7.92 -8.77 0.37
N TRP A 100 -9.23 -8.53 0.32
CA TRP A 100 -10.19 -8.90 1.36
C TRP A 100 -10.26 -10.42 1.57
N ASP A 101 -9.88 -11.18 0.55
CA ASP A 101 -9.93 -12.64 0.46
C ASP A 101 -8.70 -13.34 1.02
N LEU A 102 -7.63 -12.60 1.34
CA LEU A 102 -6.46 -13.16 2.01
C LEU A 102 -6.64 -13.05 3.53
N PRO A 103 -6.38 -14.13 4.30
CA PRO A 103 -6.34 -14.04 5.75
C PRO A 103 -5.23 -13.04 6.12
N GLN A 104 -5.60 -11.83 6.57
CA GLN A 104 -4.63 -10.96 7.20
C GLN A 104 -4.06 -11.74 8.39
N GLN A 105 -2.75 -11.91 8.42
CA GLN A 105 -2.06 -12.33 9.63
C GLN A 105 -2.47 -11.34 10.71
N ARG A 106 -3.17 -11.79 11.76
CA ARG A 106 -3.59 -10.92 12.87
C ARG A 106 -2.33 -10.28 13.44
N LEU A 107 -2.13 -9.01 13.11
CA LEU A 107 -1.18 -8.18 13.81
C LEU A 107 -1.71 -7.97 15.24
N PRO A 108 -0.84 -7.82 16.23
CA PRO A 108 -1.22 -7.77 17.64
C PRO A 108 -2.29 -6.69 17.89
N ASP A 109 -3.14 -6.94 18.88
CA ASP A 109 -4.20 -6.02 19.27
C ASP A 109 -3.62 -4.63 19.57
N ALA A 110 -4.42 -3.60 19.26
CA ALA A 110 -4.10 -2.24 19.64
C ALA A 110 -3.72 -2.21 21.13
N PRO A 111 -2.67 -1.49 21.53
CA PRO A 111 -2.39 -1.30 22.94
C PRO A 111 -3.66 -0.75 23.60
N SER A 112 -4.18 -1.46 24.60
CA SER A 112 -5.37 -1.06 25.36
C SER A 112 -5.20 0.40 25.76
N ASN A 113 -6.18 1.25 25.40
CA ASN A 113 -6.21 2.66 25.76
C ASN A 113 -5.68 2.81 27.19
N ARG A 114 -4.50 3.39 27.34
CA ARG A 114 -4.02 3.79 28.65
C ARG A 114 -4.92 4.95 29.06
N GLU A 115 -5.92 4.66 29.88
CA GLU A 115 -6.71 5.67 30.58
C GLU A 115 -5.73 6.53 31.41
N GLY A 116 -5.28 7.62 30.80
CA GLY A 116 -4.31 8.53 31.36
C GLY A 116 -4.41 9.84 30.60
N ILE A 117 -4.29 10.95 31.30
CA ILE A 117 -4.28 12.27 30.68
C ILE A 117 -3.02 12.34 29.82
N ALA A 118 -3.17 12.24 28.49
CA ALA A 118 -2.06 12.37 27.57
C ALA A 118 -1.51 13.81 27.64
N HIS A 119 -0.30 13.96 28.17
CA HIS A 119 0.37 15.27 28.27
C HIS A 119 1.03 15.70 26.94
N ARG A 120 1.16 14.79 25.97
CA ARG A 120 1.70 15.03 24.63
C ARG A 120 0.97 14.19 23.59
N TRP A 121 0.81 14.76 22.41
CA TRP A 121 0.13 14.15 21.26
C TRP A 121 1.07 14.07 20.06
N GLU A 122 0.99 12.95 19.35
CA GLU A 122 1.54 12.78 18.01
C GLU A 122 0.44 12.95 16.97
N TYR A 123 0.80 13.43 15.79
CA TYR A 123 -0.11 13.66 14.67
C TYR A 123 0.42 13.04 13.39
N ALA A 124 -0.50 12.56 12.55
CA ALA A 124 -0.19 12.02 11.24
C ALA A 124 -1.34 12.31 10.27
N ALA A 125 -1.06 12.20 8.97
CA ALA A 125 -2.04 12.44 7.92
C ALA A 125 -1.99 11.34 6.86
N ASP A 126 -3.16 11.04 6.30
CA ASP A 126 -3.37 10.09 5.20
C ASP A 126 -4.02 10.81 4.02
N VAL A 127 -3.37 10.75 2.86
CA VAL A 127 -3.89 11.32 1.59
C VAL A 127 -4.47 10.25 0.66
N THR A 128 -4.45 8.99 1.09
CA THR A 128 -4.83 7.81 0.34
C THR A 128 -6.22 7.29 0.70
N VAL A 129 -6.89 7.88 1.70
CA VAL A 129 -8.28 7.57 2.07
C VAL A 129 -9.24 7.68 0.88
N ARG A 130 -8.99 8.62 -0.05
CA ARG A 130 -9.76 8.76 -1.29
C ARG A 130 -9.78 7.49 -2.14
N ASP A 131 -8.70 6.71 -2.12
CA ASP A 131 -8.58 5.47 -2.90
C ASP A 131 -9.63 4.42 -2.47
N CYS A 132 -10.08 4.50 -1.22
CA CYS A 132 -11.07 3.61 -0.63
C CYS A 132 -12.50 4.02 -1.02
N LEU A 133 -12.69 5.29 -1.37
CA LEU A 133 -13.99 5.85 -1.77
C LEU A 133 -14.27 5.66 -3.27
N ALA A 134 -13.23 5.39 -4.07
CA ALA A 134 -13.41 5.09 -5.48
C ALA A 134 -14.19 3.75 -5.62
N PRO A 135 -15.23 3.69 -6.47
CA PRO A 135 -15.87 2.41 -6.77
C PRO A 135 -14.81 1.49 -7.39
N GLY A 136 -14.46 0.42 -6.66
CA GLY A 136 -13.52 -0.59 -7.13
C GLY A 136 -14.14 -1.47 -8.20
N ARG A 137 -13.55 -2.65 -8.45
CA ARG A 137 -14.15 -3.69 -9.31
C ARG A 137 -15.52 -4.15 -8.81
N ASP A 138 -15.77 -4.05 -7.51
CA ASP A 138 -17.04 -4.34 -6.86
C ASP A 138 -17.44 -3.15 -5.98
N ALA A 139 -18.48 -2.43 -6.41
CA ALA A 139 -18.99 -1.27 -5.71
C ALA A 139 -19.55 -1.60 -4.32
N SER A 140 -19.88 -2.86 -4.04
CA SER A 140 -20.35 -3.31 -2.73
C SER A 140 -19.23 -3.36 -1.67
N LEU A 141 -17.97 -3.34 -2.10
CA LEU A 141 -16.79 -3.43 -1.22
C LEU A 141 -16.15 -2.08 -0.89
N SER A 142 -16.65 -0.95 -1.42
CA SER A 142 -16.06 0.38 -1.17
C SER A 142 -16.01 0.72 0.33
N ASN A 143 -17.10 0.45 1.05
CA ASN A 143 -17.18 0.65 2.50
C ASN A 143 -16.14 -0.22 3.25
N TRP A 144 -15.91 -1.45 2.78
CA TRP A 144 -14.92 -2.34 3.38
C TRP A 144 -13.49 -1.81 3.27
N TYR A 145 -13.10 -1.25 2.12
CA TYR A 145 -11.75 -0.68 1.97
C TYR A 145 -11.53 0.51 2.91
N LEU A 146 -12.57 1.31 3.14
CA LEU A 146 -12.51 2.42 4.09
C LEU A 146 -12.39 1.91 5.53
N ASP A 147 -13.21 0.93 5.89
CA ASP A 147 -13.19 0.29 7.21
C ASP A 147 -11.84 -0.38 7.48
N GLU A 148 -11.26 -1.08 6.50
CA GLU A 148 -9.93 -1.67 6.61
C GLU A 148 -8.87 -0.59 6.84
N SER A 149 -8.89 0.48 6.03
CA SER A 149 -7.94 1.59 6.15
C SER A 149 -7.98 2.21 7.55
N PHE A 150 -9.16 2.60 8.04
CA PHE A 150 -9.31 3.17 9.38
C PHE A 150 -9.02 2.18 10.50
N SER A 151 -9.32 0.89 10.29
CA SER A 151 -8.94 -0.16 11.24
C SER A 151 -7.42 -0.26 11.39
N LEU A 152 -6.64 -0.09 10.31
CA LEU A 152 -5.18 -0.08 10.39
C LEU A 152 -4.66 1.08 11.25
N TRP A 153 -5.23 2.27 11.09
CA TRP A 153 -4.93 3.42 11.95
C TRP A 153 -5.26 3.12 13.42
N GLY A 154 -6.49 2.66 13.70
CA GLY A 154 -6.94 2.33 15.05
C GLY A 154 -6.10 1.25 15.74
N ARG A 155 -5.62 0.24 14.99
CA ARG A 155 -4.72 -0.81 15.50
C ARG A 155 -3.40 -0.27 16.06
N HIS A 156 -2.94 0.88 15.56
CA HIS A 156 -1.73 1.55 16.05
C HIS A 156 -2.02 2.67 17.07
N GLY A 157 -3.23 2.69 17.63
CA GLY A 157 -3.67 3.65 18.63
C GLY A 157 -3.97 5.04 18.06
N TRP A 158 -4.09 5.16 16.74
CA TRP A 158 -4.44 6.42 16.10
C TRP A 158 -5.95 6.64 16.07
N GLU A 159 -6.35 7.85 16.46
CA GLU A 159 -7.72 8.31 16.44
C GLU A 159 -7.91 9.30 15.29
N LEU A 160 -8.98 9.11 14.50
CA LEU A 160 -9.36 10.07 13.48
C LEU A 160 -9.80 11.38 14.14
N VAL A 161 -9.17 12.48 13.75
CA VAL A 161 -9.46 13.84 14.27
C VAL A 161 -10.36 14.59 13.31
N ASN A 162 -10.01 14.59 12.03
CA ASN A 162 -10.71 15.36 11.01
C ASN A 162 -10.48 14.78 9.62
N ILE A 163 -11.41 15.03 8.70
CA ILE A 163 -11.27 14.77 7.27
C ILE A 163 -11.56 16.07 6.55
N ILE A 164 -10.62 16.52 5.72
CA ILE A 164 -10.81 17.69 4.86
C ILE A 164 -10.78 17.29 3.39
N ASN A 165 -11.57 18.00 2.59
CA ASN A 165 -11.49 17.93 1.15
C ASN A 165 -10.68 19.14 0.66
N VAL A 166 -9.66 18.88 -0.15
CA VAL A 166 -8.80 19.88 -0.81
C VAL A 166 -8.85 19.63 -2.31
N ASP A 167 -8.46 20.61 -3.13
CA ASP A 167 -8.54 20.49 -4.60
C ASP A 167 -7.83 19.23 -5.15
N SER A 168 -6.76 18.79 -4.49
CA SER A 168 -6.00 17.60 -4.86
C SER A 168 -6.57 16.29 -4.34
N GLY A 169 -7.56 16.29 -3.44
CA GLY A 169 -8.17 15.09 -2.88
C GLY A 169 -8.61 15.22 -1.42
N ILE A 170 -8.62 14.08 -0.72
CA ILE A 170 -9.06 14.01 0.67
C ILE A 170 -7.84 13.79 1.57
N VAL A 171 -7.78 14.54 2.66
CA VAL A 171 -6.77 14.36 3.71
C VAL A 171 -7.46 14.02 5.02
N ALA A 172 -7.13 12.87 5.59
CA ALA A 172 -7.55 12.48 6.93
C ALA A 172 -6.42 12.74 7.93
N PHE A 173 -6.74 13.36 9.06
CA PHE A 173 -5.80 13.66 10.13
C PHE A 173 -6.07 12.75 11.31
N PHE A 174 -4.99 12.23 11.88
CA PHE A 174 -5.01 11.33 13.01
C PHE A 174 -4.15 11.85 14.14
N LYS A 175 -4.51 11.49 15.38
CA LYS A 175 -3.69 11.75 16.56
C LYS A 175 -3.56 10.50 17.42
N ARG A 176 -2.53 10.45 18.26
CA ARG A 176 -2.45 9.48 19.36
C ARG A 176 -1.68 10.05 20.54
N PRO A 177 -1.84 9.48 21.76
CA PRO A 177 -0.95 9.80 22.87
C PRO A 177 0.51 9.50 22.48
N SER A 178 1.40 10.46 22.70
CA SER A 178 2.83 10.22 22.50
C SER A 178 3.36 9.33 23.62
N SER A 179 4.15 8.34 23.26
CA SER A 179 4.89 7.55 24.24
C SER A 179 6.09 8.40 24.70
N ALA A 180 6.07 8.85 25.96
CA ALA A 180 7.18 9.57 26.56
C ALA A 180 8.47 8.74 26.59
#